data_AF-A0A9N9JVM3-F1
#
_entry.id   AF-A0A9N9JVM3-F1
#
_cell.length_a   1.000
_cell.length_b   1.000
_cell.length_c   1.000
_cell.angle_alpha   90.00
_cell.angle_beta   90.00
_cell.angle_gamma   90.00
#
_symmetry.space_group_name_H-M   'P 1'
#
loop_
_entity.id
_entity.type
_entity.pdbx_description
1 polymer ?
#
loop_
_entity_poly.entity_id
_entity_poly.type
_entity_poly.pdbx_seq_one_letter_code
_entity_poly.pdbx_strand_id
1 'polypeptide(L)'
;TPEETPVCIPDIVNNAQYIRELYFKANPDPDYEGRFTVPVLWDKKLQTIVNNELSKMIRIFNDVFDDLVPGAKSKNLYPKHLANEIDKINDWIYNKINSRPFKSLDYVEAILFKNKFLVRNTLTEADIRLWVDIV
;
A
#
# COMPACT_ATOMS: atom_id res chain seq x y z
N THR A 1 -11.31 21.64 -11.21
CA THR A 1 -12.80 21.63 -11.12
C THR A 1 -13.32 20.24 -11.48
N PRO A 2 -14.60 19.89 -11.22
CA PRO A 2 -15.18 18.63 -11.68
C PRO A 2 -15.07 18.41 -13.20
N GLU A 3 -15.01 19.50 -13.99
CA GLU A 3 -14.78 19.45 -15.44
C GLU A 3 -13.32 19.10 -15.79
N GLU A 4 -12.35 19.57 -15.01
CA GLU A 4 -10.92 19.27 -15.20
C GLU A 4 -10.52 17.89 -14.63
N THR A 5 -11.28 17.37 -13.66
CA THR A 5 -10.96 16.14 -12.91
C THR A 5 -12.21 15.29 -12.63
N PRO A 6 -12.80 14.67 -13.67
CA PRO A 6 -14.14 14.09 -13.62
C PRO A 6 -14.32 12.90 -12.67
N VAL A 7 -13.23 12.25 -12.24
CA VAL A 7 -13.24 11.12 -11.29
C VAL A 7 -12.74 11.49 -9.89
N CYS A 8 -12.34 12.74 -9.68
CA CYS A 8 -11.85 13.19 -8.37
C CYS A 8 -13.03 13.53 -7.46
N ILE A 9 -12.99 13.02 -6.24
CA ILE A 9 -14.00 13.27 -5.22
C ILE A 9 -13.46 14.34 -4.25
N PRO A 10 -14.21 15.42 -3.96
CA PRO A 10 -13.78 16.41 -2.97
C PRO A 10 -13.70 15.79 -1.57
N ASP A 11 -12.85 16.34 -0.71
CA ASP A 11 -12.77 15.89 0.68
C ASP A 11 -14.03 16.29 1.47
N ILE A 12 -14.94 15.34 1.67
CA ILE A 12 -16.17 15.51 2.44
C ILE A 12 -15.96 15.35 3.97
N VAL A 13 -14.75 15.00 4.41
CA VAL A 13 -14.45 14.74 5.83
C VAL A 13 -13.83 15.97 6.49
N ASN A 14 -12.86 16.61 5.86
CA ASN A 14 -12.18 17.79 6.43
C ASN A 14 -12.40 19.06 5.61
N ASN A 15 -13.08 18.98 4.47
CA ASN A 15 -13.21 20.07 3.49
C ASN A 15 -11.86 20.62 3.02
N ALA A 16 -10.81 19.78 3.04
CA ALA A 16 -9.48 20.17 2.58
C ALA A 16 -9.45 20.35 1.06
N GLN A 17 -8.80 21.42 0.60
CA GLN A 17 -8.57 21.65 -0.84
C GLN A 17 -7.32 20.91 -1.33
N TYR A 18 -6.33 20.74 -0.46
CA TYR A 18 -5.05 20.09 -0.77
C TYR A 18 -4.65 19.10 0.32
N ILE A 19 -3.95 18.02 -0.07
CA ILE A 19 -3.49 16.99 0.88
C ILE A 19 -2.60 17.57 2.00
N ARG A 20 -1.81 18.61 1.72
CA ARG A 20 -0.97 19.30 2.71
C ARG A 20 -1.78 19.84 3.90
N GLU A 21 -3.03 20.23 3.68
CA GLU A 21 -3.90 20.74 4.75
C GLU A 21 -4.23 19.64 5.77
N LEU A 22 -4.34 18.38 5.33
CA LEU A 22 -4.48 17.24 6.25
C LEU A 22 -3.21 17.01 7.08
N TYR A 23 -2.04 17.19 6.47
CA TYR A 23 -0.76 17.05 7.16
C TYR A 23 -0.55 18.17 8.19
N PHE A 24 -0.86 19.42 7.87
CA PHE A 24 -0.82 20.51 8.84
C PHE A 24 -1.89 20.36 9.92
N LYS A 25 -3.07 19.82 9.59
CA LYS A 25 -4.11 19.53 10.58
C LYS A 25 -3.68 18.44 11.56
N ALA A 26 -2.99 17.40 11.08
CA ALA A 26 -2.48 16.32 11.92
C ALA A 26 -1.21 16.71 12.71
N ASN A 27 -0.41 17.64 12.18
CA ASN A 27 0.84 18.10 12.78
C ASN A 27 0.76 19.61 13.04
N PRO A 28 0.43 20.03 14.29
CA PRO A 28 0.28 21.44 14.63
C PRO A 28 1.61 22.22 14.71
N ASP A 29 2.73 21.56 14.42
CA ASP A 29 4.05 22.18 14.34
C ASP A 29 4.09 23.15 13.14
N PRO A 30 4.27 24.47 13.37
CA PRO A 30 4.36 25.45 12.28
C PRO A 30 5.57 25.22 11.36
N ASP A 31 6.58 24.49 11.85
CA ASP A 31 7.82 24.18 11.12
C ASP A 31 7.79 22.75 10.53
N TYR A 32 6.60 22.18 10.28
CA TYR A 32 6.49 20.88 9.62
C TYR A 32 7.03 20.93 8.18
N GLU A 33 8.21 20.32 7.97
CA GLU A 33 8.88 20.21 6.67
C GLU A 33 8.69 18.83 5.98
N GLY A 34 7.80 17.99 6.49
CA GLY A 34 7.58 16.65 5.95
C GLY A 34 6.93 16.67 4.56
N ARG A 35 7.13 15.59 3.80
CA ARG A 35 6.51 15.43 2.48
C ARG A 35 5.01 15.20 2.61
N PHE A 36 4.25 15.78 1.68
CA PHE A 36 2.80 15.61 1.58
C PHE A 36 2.48 14.47 0.60
N THR A 37 2.49 13.23 1.07
CA THR A 37 2.34 12.04 0.23
C THR A 37 0.94 11.42 0.31
N VAL A 38 0.61 10.63 -0.71
CA VAL A 38 -0.52 9.69 -0.73
C VAL A 38 0.03 8.25 -0.78
N PRO A 39 -0.73 7.24 -0.31
CA PRO A 39 -2.04 7.33 0.37
C PRO A 39 -1.95 7.85 1.82
N VAL A 40 -3.09 8.25 2.38
CA VAL A 40 -3.24 8.67 3.80
C VAL A 40 -4.37 7.88 4.46
N LEU A 41 -4.07 7.18 5.54
CA LEU A 41 -5.06 6.61 6.45
C LEU A 41 -5.37 7.63 7.55
N TRP A 42 -6.61 8.12 7.58
CA TRP A 42 -7.07 9.20 8.45
C TRP A 42 -7.97 8.67 9.57
N ASP A 43 -7.71 9.09 10.81
CA ASP A 43 -8.62 8.87 11.93
C ASP A 43 -9.65 10.01 12.00
N LYS A 44 -10.91 9.68 11.69
CA LYS A 44 -12.01 10.65 11.77
C LYS A 44 -12.39 11.05 13.19
N LYS A 45 -12.08 10.25 14.21
CA LYS A 45 -12.40 10.56 15.61
C LYS A 45 -11.35 11.48 16.21
N LEU A 46 -10.08 11.13 16.03
CA LEU A 46 -8.96 11.91 16.55
C LEU A 46 -8.50 13.02 15.62
N GLN A 47 -9.03 13.07 14.40
CA GLN A 47 -8.72 14.09 13.39
C GLN A 47 -7.21 14.18 13.10
N THR A 48 -6.57 13.02 12.90
CA THR A 48 -5.13 12.91 12.64
C THR A 48 -4.80 11.80 11.64
N ILE A 49 -3.57 11.79 11.13
CA ILE A 49 -3.05 10.75 10.24
C ILE A 49 -2.61 9.55 11.09
N VAL A 50 -3.19 8.37 10.81
CA VAL A 50 -2.78 7.10 11.42
C VAL A 50 -1.54 6.54 10.73
N ASN A 51 -1.51 6.59 9.40
CA ASN A 51 -0.43 6.02 8.59
C ASN A 51 -0.41 6.63 7.18
N ASN A 52 0.78 6.86 6.63
CA ASN A 52 0.98 7.34 5.25
C ASN A 52 2.00 6.47 4.48
N GLU A 53 2.25 5.26 4.94
CA GLU A 53 3.20 4.31 4.36
C GLU A 53 2.45 3.09 3.81
N LEU A 54 2.33 3.00 2.48
CA LEU A 54 1.54 1.98 1.79
C LEU A 54 1.90 0.54 2.24
N SER A 55 3.19 0.25 2.44
CA SER A 55 3.68 -1.07 2.84
C SER A 55 3.09 -1.53 4.19
N LYS A 56 2.98 -0.61 5.15
CA LYS A 56 2.39 -0.84 6.47
C LYS A 56 0.87 -0.87 6.39
N MET A 57 0.27 -0.01 5.56
CA MET A 57 -1.17 0.05 5.40
C MET A 57 -1.75 -1.27 4.88
N ILE A 58 -1.10 -1.91 3.90
CA ILE A 58 -1.51 -3.23 3.39
C ILE A 58 -1.52 -4.27 4.52
N ARG A 59 -0.51 -4.26 5.41
CA ARG A 59 -0.44 -5.18 6.54
C ARG A 59 -1.48 -4.90 7.61
N ILE A 60 -1.77 -3.64 7.90
CA ILE A 60 -2.86 -3.25 8.80
C ILE A 60 -4.18 -3.81 8.26
N PHE A 61 -4.47 -3.61 6.98
CA PHE A 61 -5.71 -4.08 6.37
C PHE A 61 -5.79 -5.60 6.18
N ASN A 62 -4.66 -6.30 6.23
CA ASN A 62 -4.62 -7.75 6.09
C ASN A 62 -5.31 -8.48 7.25
N ASP A 63 -5.30 -7.94 8.48
CA ASP A 63 -5.81 -8.66 9.65
C ASP A 63 -6.61 -7.82 10.66
N VAL A 64 -6.49 -6.49 10.69
CA VAL A 64 -7.10 -5.67 11.75
C VAL A 64 -8.63 -5.75 11.80
N PHE A 65 -9.27 -6.15 10.69
CA PHE A 65 -10.72 -6.30 10.55
C PHE A 65 -11.20 -7.75 10.50
N ASP A 66 -10.31 -8.73 10.72
CA ASP A 66 -10.65 -10.16 10.59
C ASP A 66 -11.84 -10.58 11.46
N ASP A 67 -11.91 -10.08 12.69
CA ASP A 67 -12.97 -10.41 13.63
C ASP A 67 -14.30 -9.70 13.32
N LEU A 68 -14.27 -8.70 12.43
CA LEU A 68 -15.44 -7.91 12.02
C LEU A 68 -16.03 -8.38 10.69
N VAL A 69 -15.26 -9.09 9.86
CA VAL A 69 -15.65 -9.48 8.51
C VAL A 69 -15.64 -11.00 8.35
N PRO A 70 -16.83 -11.64 8.24
CA PRO A 70 -16.92 -13.08 8.02
C PRO A 70 -16.09 -13.54 6.81
N GLY A 71 -15.19 -14.49 7.07
CA GLY A 71 -14.32 -15.07 6.05
C GLY A 71 -13.06 -14.26 5.71
N ALA A 72 -12.86 -13.05 6.26
CA ALA A 72 -11.64 -12.25 6.01
C ALA A 72 -10.36 -12.99 6.41
N LYS A 73 -10.38 -13.64 7.58
CA LYS A 73 -9.24 -14.43 8.10
C LYS A 73 -8.74 -15.54 7.15
N SER A 74 -9.62 -16.06 6.29
CA SER A 74 -9.23 -17.06 5.28
C SER A 74 -8.53 -16.46 4.04
N LYS A 75 -8.56 -15.14 3.88
CA LYS A 75 -7.96 -14.37 2.78
C LYS A 75 -6.69 -13.65 3.23
N ASN A 76 -5.84 -14.34 4.00
CA ASN A 76 -4.60 -13.79 4.53
C ASN A 76 -3.52 -13.70 3.44
N LEU A 77 -3.14 -12.48 3.07
CA LEU A 77 -2.10 -12.14 2.09
C LEU A 77 -0.68 -12.11 2.68
N TYR A 78 -0.56 -12.20 4.00
CA TYR A 78 0.70 -12.29 4.74
C TYR A 78 0.70 -13.44 5.77
N PRO A 79 0.57 -14.71 5.32
CA PRO A 79 0.55 -15.85 6.23
C PRO A 79 1.93 -16.06 6.88
N LYS A 80 1.95 -16.22 8.20
CA LYS A 80 3.19 -16.27 9.01
C LYS A 80 4.21 -17.31 8.54
N HIS A 81 3.75 -18.46 8.02
CA HIS A 81 4.64 -19.52 7.54
C HIS A 81 5.36 -19.18 6.21
N LEU A 82 4.91 -18.14 5.48
CA LEU A 82 5.55 -17.62 4.27
C LEU A 82 6.18 -16.23 4.48
N ALA A 83 6.07 -15.63 5.67
CA ALA A 83 6.50 -14.25 5.96
C ALA A 83 7.94 -13.97 5.47
N ASN A 84 8.88 -14.85 5.79
CA ASN A 84 10.28 -14.69 5.39
C ASN A 84 10.49 -14.72 3.86
N GLU A 85 9.67 -15.48 3.13
CA GLU A 85 9.75 -15.57 1.67
C GLU A 85 9.13 -14.32 1.04
N ILE A 86 7.99 -13.87 1.57
CA ILE A 86 7.31 -12.64 1.17
C ILE A 86 8.20 -11.42 1.39
N ASP A 87 8.81 -11.29 2.57
CA ASP A 87 9.67 -10.14 2.91
C ASP A 87 10.88 -10.05 1.98
N LYS A 88 11.51 -11.19 1.66
CA LYS A 88 12.63 -11.23 0.72
C LYS A 88 12.23 -10.77 -0.69
N ILE A 89 11.07 -11.21 -1.17
CA ILE A 89 10.57 -10.80 -2.49
C ILE A 89 10.19 -9.31 -2.48
N ASN A 90 9.54 -8.83 -1.43
CA ASN A 90 9.19 -7.42 -1.27
C ASN A 90 10.43 -6.52 -1.27
N ASP A 91 11.46 -6.89 -0.51
CA ASP A 91 12.73 -6.15 -0.48
C ASP A 91 13.39 -6.13 -1.86
N TRP A 92 13.33 -7.25 -2.58
CA TRP A 92 13.84 -7.33 -3.95
C TRP A 92 13.03 -6.43 -4.91
N ILE A 93 11.70 -6.50 -4.88
CA ILE A 93 10.78 -5.65 -5.68
C ILE A 93 11.14 -4.18 -5.45
N TYR A 94 11.13 -3.75 -4.19
CA TYR A 94 11.35 -2.35 -3.79
C TYR A 94 12.70 -1.80 -4.30
N ASN A 95 13.76 -2.60 -4.16
CA ASN A 95 15.12 -2.17 -4.51
C ASN A 95 15.43 -2.28 -6.01
N LYS A 96 14.84 -3.25 -6.73
CA LYS A 96 15.29 -3.63 -8.07
C LYS A 96 14.37 -3.19 -9.19
N ILE A 97 13.06 -3.21 -9.00
CA ILE A 97 12.13 -2.84 -10.08
C ILE A 97 12.28 -1.36 -10.42
N ASN A 98 12.31 -0.50 -9.40
CA ASN A 98 12.48 0.94 -9.58
C ASN A 98 13.86 1.33 -10.16
N SER A 99 14.90 0.54 -9.91
CA SER A 99 16.27 0.88 -10.34
C SER A 99 16.70 0.20 -11.64
N ARG A 100 16.15 -0.98 -11.97
CA ARG A 100 16.52 -1.81 -13.13
C ARG A 100 15.29 -2.58 -13.63
N PRO A 101 14.32 -1.93 -14.26
CA PRO A 101 13.02 -2.53 -14.59
C PRO A 101 13.16 -3.78 -15.47
N PHE A 102 13.88 -3.71 -16.58
CA PHE A 102 14.01 -4.83 -17.53
C PHE A 102 14.61 -6.11 -16.91
N LYS A 103 15.75 -6.00 -16.22
CA LYS A 103 16.38 -7.16 -15.56
C LYS A 103 15.51 -7.75 -14.44
N SER A 104 14.64 -6.94 -13.86
CA SER A 104 13.72 -7.38 -12.83
C SER A 104 12.57 -8.19 -13.43
N LEU A 105 12.09 -7.80 -14.61
CA LEU A 105 11.05 -8.55 -15.33
C LEU A 105 11.51 -9.97 -15.71
N ASP A 106 12.76 -10.15 -16.16
CA ASP A 106 13.30 -11.49 -16.46
C ASP A 106 13.26 -12.42 -15.23
N TYR A 107 13.55 -11.87 -14.05
CA TYR A 107 13.52 -12.61 -12.78
C TYR A 107 12.09 -12.96 -12.37
N VAL A 108 11.15 -12.02 -12.50
CA VAL A 108 9.73 -12.25 -12.27
C VAL A 108 9.20 -13.33 -13.21
N GLU A 109 9.50 -13.24 -14.50
CA GLU A 109 9.09 -14.22 -15.50
C GLU A 109 9.60 -15.62 -15.16
N ALA A 110 10.87 -15.74 -14.76
CA ALA A 110 11.45 -17.02 -14.36
C ALA A 110 10.74 -17.65 -13.13
N ILE A 111 10.23 -16.84 -12.20
CA ILE A 111 9.44 -17.31 -11.05
C ILE A 111 8.06 -17.75 -11.53
N LEU A 112 7.35 -16.88 -12.25
CA LEU A 112 5.97 -17.11 -12.69
C LEU A 112 5.86 -18.21 -13.76
N PHE A 113 6.96 -18.55 -14.43
CA PHE A 113 7.02 -19.71 -15.32
C PHE A 113 6.89 -21.04 -14.54
N LYS A 114 7.37 -21.09 -13.29
CA LYS A 114 7.38 -22.29 -12.46
C LYS A 114 6.24 -22.33 -11.45
N ASN A 115 5.76 -21.15 -11.06
CA ASN A 115 4.83 -20.96 -9.96
C ASN A 115 3.65 -20.12 -10.43
N LYS A 116 2.47 -20.34 -9.85
CA LYS A 116 1.31 -19.51 -10.17
C LYS A 116 1.46 -18.06 -9.68
N PHE A 117 2.19 -17.86 -8.60
CA PHE A 117 2.42 -16.57 -7.93
C PHE A 117 3.90 -16.40 -7.59
N LEU A 118 4.28 -15.22 -7.10
CA LEU A 118 5.67 -14.95 -6.70
C LEU A 118 6.13 -15.85 -5.56
N VAL A 119 5.21 -16.16 -4.63
CA VAL A 119 5.46 -17.09 -3.53
C VAL A 119 4.69 -18.39 -3.77
N ARG A 120 5.33 -19.30 -4.50
CA ARG A 120 4.80 -20.65 -4.77
C ARG A 120 3.40 -20.57 -5.42
N ASN A 121 2.41 -21.25 -4.83
CA ASN A 121 1.03 -21.30 -5.34
C ASN A 121 0.06 -20.49 -4.47
N THR A 122 0.56 -19.50 -3.73
CA THR A 122 -0.24 -18.67 -2.82
C THR A 122 -0.17 -17.21 -3.26
N LEU A 123 -1.33 -16.56 -3.41
CA LEU A 123 -1.39 -15.12 -3.62
C LEU A 123 -1.03 -14.39 -2.33
N THR A 124 -0.12 -13.43 -2.41
CA THR A 124 0.42 -12.69 -1.26
C THR A 124 0.45 -11.18 -1.52
N GLU A 125 0.80 -10.40 -0.50
CA GLU A 125 1.03 -8.94 -0.68
C GLU A 125 2.14 -8.62 -1.69
N ALA A 126 3.10 -9.54 -1.90
CA ALA A 126 4.17 -9.35 -2.88
C ALA A 126 3.62 -9.31 -4.32
N ASP A 127 2.64 -10.16 -4.63
CA ASP A 127 2.00 -10.18 -5.95
C ASP A 127 1.24 -8.88 -6.21
N ILE A 128 0.53 -8.37 -5.20
CA ILE A 128 -0.22 -7.11 -5.29
C ILE A 128 0.73 -5.93 -5.48
N ARG A 129 1.82 -5.88 -4.72
CA ARG A 129 2.85 -4.84 -4.83
C ARG A 129 3.52 -4.84 -6.20
N LEU A 130 3.87 -6.02 -6.70
CA LEU A 130 4.40 -6.14 -8.04
C LEU A 130 3.38 -5.61 -9.06
N TRP A 131 2.13 -6.07 -8.99
CA TRP A 131 1.11 -5.72 -9.98
C TRP A 131 0.92 -4.21 -10.16
N VAL A 132 0.92 -3.43 -9.06
CA VAL A 132 0.79 -1.97 -9.14
C VAL A 132 2.02 -1.26 -9.72
N ASP A 133 3.19 -1.90 -9.72
CA ASP A 133 4.43 -1.33 -10.27
C ASP A 133 4.55 -1.60 -11.79
N ILE A 134 3.89 -2.64 -12.32
CA ILE A 134 3.99 -3.05 -13.74
C ILE A 134 2.83 -2.58 -14.62
N VAL A 135 1.66 -2.27 -14.05
CA VAL A 135 0.47 -1.78 -14.78
C VAL A 135 0.48 -0.26 -14.85
#